data_AF-A0A7S0DZU6-F1
#
_entry.id   AF-A0A7S0DZU6-F1
#
_cell.length_a   1.000
_cell.length_b   1.000
_cell.length_c   1.000
_cell.angle_alpha   90.00
_cell.angle_beta   90.00
_cell.angle_gamma   90.00
#
_symmetry.space_group_name_H-M   'P 1'
#
loop_
_entity.id
_entity.type
_entity.pdbx_description
1 polymer ?
#
loop_
_entity_poly.entity_id
_entity_poly.type
_entity_poly.pdbx_seq_one_letter_code
_entity_poly.pdbx_strand_id
1 'polypeptide(L)'
;AARLFMLGVRRFLRTRWHLLQLLLLGFMFSDVLMAASPALWQRTHFTRPMRAVFVVCSHRKLRDTSAAVLLMMPRMLDLLLLFGGLLLFFSWIACLLFQWIATSSPSASSASVLGFETLTASFYSLSMLLTSTNFPDVALPAYKGNRASMLFFICFQARAHVT
;
A
#
# COMPACT_ATOMS: atom_id res chain seq x y z
N ALA A 1 28.15 3.93 22.79
CA ALA A 1 29.18 3.66 23.82
C ALA A 1 28.86 4.33 25.16
N ALA A 2 28.78 5.67 25.25
CA ALA A 2 28.59 6.39 26.52
C ALA A 2 27.34 5.97 27.34
N ARG A 3 26.20 5.75 26.68
CA ARG A 3 24.97 5.28 27.36
C ARG A 3 25.04 3.83 27.84
N LEU A 4 25.81 2.98 27.16
CA LEU A 4 25.98 1.58 27.51
C LEU A 4 26.83 1.43 28.78
N PHE A 5 27.82 2.30 28.92
CA PHE A 5 28.65 2.42 30.11
C PHE A 5 27.87 2.98 31.31
N MET A 6 27.04 4.02 31.11
CA MET A 6 26.27 4.62 32.22
C MET A 6 25.08 3.78 32.72
N LEU A 7 24.34 3.08 31.85
CA LEU A 7 23.15 2.32 32.25
C LEU A 7 23.47 0.89 32.71
N GLY A 8 24.66 0.39 32.38
CA GLY A 8 25.07 -1.00 32.60
C GLY A 8 24.53 -1.95 31.52
N VAL A 9 25.39 -2.88 31.08
CA VAL A 9 25.15 -3.80 29.95
C VAL A 9 23.86 -4.62 30.11
N ARG A 10 23.58 -5.12 31.33
CA ARG A 10 22.39 -5.92 31.62
C ARG A 10 21.07 -5.14 31.49
N ARG A 11 21.06 -3.84 31.84
CA ARG A 11 19.87 -2.98 31.71
C ARG A 11 19.66 -2.50 30.28
N PHE A 12 20.75 -2.25 29.57
CA PHE A 12 20.71 -1.87 28.16
C PHE A 12 20.10 -2.97 27.27
N LEU A 13 20.53 -4.22 27.46
CA LEU A 13 20.02 -5.38 26.70
C LEU A 13 18.58 -5.78 27.05
N ARG A 14 17.98 -5.26 28.13
CA ARG A 14 16.60 -5.60 28.52
C ARG A 14 15.53 -4.78 27.77
N THR A 15 15.90 -3.62 27.24
CA THR A 15 14.93 -2.71 26.62
C THR A 15 14.85 -2.98 25.11
N ARG A 16 13.65 -3.35 24.63
CA ARG A 16 13.39 -3.70 23.22
C ARG A 16 13.87 -2.63 22.23
N TRP A 17 13.74 -1.36 22.59
CA TRP A 17 14.19 -0.22 21.78
C TRP A 17 15.71 -0.13 21.64
N HIS A 18 16.46 -0.45 22.70
CA HIS A 18 17.92 -0.43 22.67
C HIS A 18 18.50 -1.63 21.93
N LEU A 19 17.84 -2.80 22.02
CA LEU A 19 18.15 -3.96 21.18
C LEU A 19 17.91 -3.66 19.70
N LEU A 20 16.76 -3.05 19.36
CA LEU A 20 16.44 -2.69 17.98
C LEU A 20 17.42 -1.67 17.41
N GLN A 21 17.83 -0.68 18.22
CA GLN A 21 18.86 0.28 17.84
C GLN A 21 20.23 -0.38 17.63
N LEU A 22 20.59 -1.39 18.44
CA LEU A 22 21.84 -2.15 18.30
C LEU A 22 21.84 -3.01 17.03
N LEU A 23 20.72 -3.68 16.72
CA LEU A 23 20.56 -4.46 15.50
C LEU A 23 20.65 -3.60 14.24
N LEU A 24 19.97 -2.44 14.23
CA LEU A 24 20.06 -1.47 13.13
C LEU A 24 21.48 -0.94 12.93
N LEU A 25 22.19 -0.68 14.02
CA LEU A 25 23.59 -0.26 13.97
C LEU A 25 24.49 -1.37 13.42
N GLY A 26 24.25 -2.62 13.80
CA GLY A 26 24.97 -3.78 13.26
C GLY A 26 24.74 -3.95 11.76
N PHE A 27 23.50 -3.80 11.28
CA PHE A 27 23.19 -3.87 9.85
C PHE A 27 23.84 -2.72 9.06
N MET A 28 23.80 -1.49 9.60
CA MET A 28 24.51 -0.34 9.03
C MET A 28 26.01 -0.60 8.90
N PHE A 29 26.61 -1.21 9.93
CA PHE A 29 28.04 -1.54 9.93
C PHE A 29 28.37 -2.61 8.89
N SER A 30 27.53 -3.65 8.77
CA SER A 30 27.66 -4.68 7.74
C SER A 30 27.61 -4.11 6.33
N ASP A 31 26.75 -3.10 6.08
CA ASP A 31 26.69 -2.42 4.78
C ASP A 31 27.97 -1.62 4.49
N VAL A 32 28.52 -0.91 5.48
CA VAL A 32 29.80 -0.20 5.33
C VAL A 32 30.97 -1.17 5.08
N LEU A 33 30.96 -2.34 5.71
CA LEU A 33 31.94 -3.39 5.42
C LEU A 33 31.81 -3.93 3.99
N MET A 34 30.58 -4.14 3.51
CA MET A 34 30.33 -4.52 2.11
C MET A 34 30.75 -3.40 1.13
N ALA A 35 30.68 -2.13 1.54
CA ALA A 35 31.15 -0.97 0.79
C ALA A 35 32.65 -0.97 0.56
N ALA A 36 33.41 -1.42 1.56
CA ALA A 36 34.85 -1.54 1.46
C ALA A 36 35.28 -2.62 0.45
N SER A 37 34.38 -3.56 0.10
CA SER A 37 34.60 -4.56 -0.94
C SER A 37 33.90 -4.18 -2.27
N PRO A 38 34.60 -3.56 -3.23
CA PRO A 38 33.97 -3.07 -4.48
C PRO A 38 33.36 -4.17 -5.36
N ALA A 39 33.72 -5.45 -5.16
CA ALA A 39 33.21 -6.58 -5.93
C ALA A 39 31.74 -6.95 -5.63
N LEU A 40 31.22 -6.60 -4.44
CA LEU A 40 29.86 -6.96 -3.98
C LEU A 40 28.92 -5.75 -3.88
N TRP A 41 29.43 -4.53 -4.07
CA TRP A 41 28.76 -3.27 -3.75
C TRP A 41 27.60 -2.90 -4.68
N GLN A 42 27.59 -3.39 -5.91
CA GLN A 42 26.66 -2.95 -6.95
C GLN A 42 25.18 -3.32 -6.67
N ARG A 43 24.86 -4.13 -5.65
CA ARG A 43 23.56 -4.82 -5.58
C ARG A 43 22.62 -4.45 -4.44
N THR A 44 23.00 -3.65 -3.45
CA THR A 44 22.15 -3.45 -2.26
C THR A 44 22.21 -2.05 -1.64
N HIS A 45 21.34 -1.13 -2.08
CA HIS A 45 21.14 0.17 -1.40
C HIS A 45 20.11 0.10 -0.25
N PHE A 46 20.14 -0.96 0.57
CA PHE A 46 19.20 -1.10 1.70
C PHE A 46 19.49 -0.14 2.87
N THR A 47 20.62 0.59 2.85
CA THR A 47 20.97 1.54 3.90
C THR A 47 20.12 2.81 3.93
N ARG A 48 19.52 3.22 2.81
CA ARG A 48 18.70 4.45 2.76
C ARG A 48 17.50 4.40 3.72
N PRO A 49 16.61 3.39 3.66
CA PRO A 49 15.48 3.32 4.57
C PRO A 49 15.92 3.06 6.02
N MET A 50 16.94 2.23 6.24
CA MET A 50 17.39 1.94 7.61
C MET A 50 17.96 3.17 8.34
N ARG A 51 18.53 4.16 7.63
CA ARG A 51 18.95 5.44 8.26
C ARG A 51 17.77 6.19 8.85
N ALA A 52 16.65 6.26 8.13
CA ALA A 52 15.42 6.88 8.63
C ALA A 52 14.88 6.14 9.87
N VAL A 53 14.90 4.80 9.85
CA VAL A 53 14.47 3.98 11.00
C VAL A 53 15.38 4.21 12.21
N PHE A 54 16.69 4.32 12.01
CA PHE A 54 17.64 4.61 13.09
C PHE A 54 17.36 5.97 13.75
N VAL A 55 17.06 7.00 12.95
CA VAL A 55 16.70 8.34 13.46
C VAL A 55 15.42 8.30 14.29
N VAL A 56 14.40 7.56 13.82
CA VAL A 56 13.13 7.36 14.56
C VAL A 56 13.38 6.65 15.89
N CYS A 57 14.26 5.65 15.93
CA CYS A 57 14.58 4.92 17.16
C CYS A 57 15.40 5.74 18.16
N SER A 58 16.20 6.69 17.68
CA SER A 58 17.05 7.54 18.52
C SER A 58 16.25 8.61 19.27
N HIS A 59 15.18 9.13 18.68
CA HIS A 59 14.38 10.22 19.24
C HIS A 59 13.11 9.71 19.94
N ARG A 60 12.98 10.01 21.23
CA ARG A 60 11.81 9.60 22.04
C ARG A 60 10.48 10.10 21.45
N LYS A 61 10.42 11.34 20.97
CA LYS A 61 9.20 11.91 20.34
C LYS A 61 8.76 11.11 19.11
N LEU A 62 9.70 10.77 18.22
CA LEU A 62 9.42 9.99 17.00
C LEU A 62 8.98 8.57 17.30
N ARG A 63 9.56 7.98 18.35
CA ARG A 63 9.16 6.67 18.86
C ARG A 63 7.74 6.66 19.44
N ASP A 64 7.39 7.70 20.17
CA ASP A 64 6.06 7.80 20.77
C ASP A 64 5.01 8.03 19.67
N THR A 65 5.33 8.81 18.63
CA THR A 65 4.46 8.96 17.44
C THR A 65 4.35 7.67 16.62
N SER A 66 5.43 6.92 16.43
CA SER A 66 5.36 5.65 15.68
C SER A 66 4.61 4.58 16.45
N ALA A 67 4.74 4.54 17.78
CA ALA A 67 3.93 3.69 18.64
C ALA A 67 2.44 4.07 18.55
N ALA A 68 2.10 5.36 18.50
CA ALA A 68 0.73 5.82 18.31
C ALA A 68 0.17 5.39 16.94
N VAL A 69 0.94 5.52 15.86
CA VAL A 69 0.55 5.03 14.52
C VAL A 69 0.33 3.52 14.55
N LEU A 70 1.24 2.74 15.14
CA LEU A 70 1.12 1.29 15.26
C LEU A 70 -0.07 0.87 16.13
N LEU A 71 -0.45 1.68 17.12
CA LEU A 71 -1.62 1.43 17.96
C LEU A 71 -2.93 1.74 17.22
N MET A 72 -2.90 2.65 16.23
CA MET A 72 -4.03 2.92 15.34
C MET A 72 -4.15 1.91 14.19
N MET A 73 -3.05 1.26 13.78
CA MET A 73 -3.04 0.25 12.72
C MET A 73 -4.15 -0.81 12.80
N PRO A 74 -4.44 -1.47 13.94
CA PRO A 74 -5.50 -2.48 13.99
C PRO A 74 -6.88 -1.92 13.63
N ARG A 75 -7.21 -0.71 14.12
CA ARG A 75 -8.47 -0.03 13.78
C ARG A 75 -8.52 0.36 12.30
N MET A 76 -7.40 0.81 11.75
CA MET A 76 -7.30 1.13 10.31
C MET A 76 -7.41 -0.12 9.44
N LEU A 77 -6.91 -1.26 9.91
CA LEU A 77 -7.00 -2.54 9.20
C LEU A 77 -8.44 -3.03 9.14
N ASP A 78 -9.22 -2.91 10.21
CA ASP A 78 -10.66 -3.25 10.19
C ASP A 78 -11.42 -2.42 9.15
N LEU A 79 -11.17 -1.11 9.09
CA LEU A 79 -11.75 -0.23 8.07
C LEU A 79 -11.29 -0.60 6.65
N LEU A 80 -10.00 -0.90 6.50
CA LEU A 80 -9.42 -1.32 5.22
C LEU A 80 -9.99 -2.65 4.75
N LEU A 81 -10.25 -3.60 5.65
CA LEU A 81 -10.88 -4.89 5.34
C LEU A 81 -12.33 -4.71 4.91
N LEU A 82 -13.11 -3.90 5.63
CA LEU A 82 -14.49 -3.59 5.27
C LEU A 82 -14.55 -2.98 3.85
N PHE A 83 -13.70 -2.00 3.61
CA PHE A 83 -13.64 -1.29 2.36
C PHE A 83 -13.06 -2.13 1.22
N GLY A 84 -12.02 -2.93 1.50
CA GLY A 84 -11.47 -3.91 0.56
C GLY A 84 -12.48 -4.99 0.18
N GLY A 85 -13.30 -5.44 1.13
CA GLY A 85 -14.42 -6.35 0.87
C GLY A 85 -15.48 -5.72 -0.04
N LEU A 86 -15.82 -4.45 0.20
CA LEU A 86 -16.73 -3.68 -0.67
C LEU A 86 -16.15 -3.54 -2.09
N LEU A 87 -14.87 -3.22 -2.23
CA LEU A 87 -14.16 -3.15 -3.52
C LEU A 87 -14.19 -4.49 -4.25
N LEU A 88 -13.95 -5.60 -3.54
CA LEU A 88 -14.03 -6.95 -4.13
C LEU A 88 -15.45 -7.28 -4.61
N PHE A 89 -16.47 -6.92 -3.84
CA PHE A 89 -17.87 -7.11 -4.24
C PHE A 89 -18.22 -6.31 -5.50
N PHE A 90 -17.86 -5.02 -5.55
CA PHE A 90 -18.06 -4.21 -6.75
C PHE A 90 -17.22 -4.70 -7.94
N SER A 91 -16.01 -5.20 -7.70
CA SER A 91 -15.14 -5.79 -8.73
C SER A 91 -15.78 -7.02 -9.36
N TRP A 92 -16.36 -7.90 -8.55
CA TRP A 92 -17.10 -9.07 -9.03
C TRP A 92 -18.29 -8.66 -9.91
N ILE A 93 -19.09 -7.69 -9.46
CA ILE A 93 -20.22 -7.15 -10.23
C ILE A 93 -19.75 -6.52 -11.54
N ALA A 94 -18.70 -5.70 -11.51
CA ALA A 94 -18.14 -5.04 -12.69
C ALA A 94 -17.69 -6.06 -13.73
N CYS A 95 -16.94 -7.07 -13.30
CA CYS A 95 -16.45 -8.15 -14.15
C CYS A 95 -17.63 -8.84 -14.90
N LEU A 96 -18.68 -9.24 -14.16
CA LEU A 96 -19.85 -9.88 -14.77
C LEU A 96 -20.63 -8.93 -15.70
N LEU A 97 -20.83 -7.67 -15.27
CA LEU A 97 -21.59 -6.68 -16.03
C LEU A 97 -20.90 -6.34 -17.35
N PHE A 98 -19.61 -6.04 -17.33
CA PHE A 98 -18.87 -5.64 -18.52
C PHE A 98 -18.56 -6.82 -19.46
N GLN A 99 -18.40 -8.04 -18.93
CA GLN A 99 -18.36 -9.24 -19.77
C GLN A 99 -19.69 -9.47 -20.49
N TRP A 100 -20.82 -9.29 -19.81
CA TRP A 100 -22.14 -9.44 -20.43
C TRP A 100 -22.47 -8.34 -21.45
N ILE A 101 -22.01 -7.11 -21.21
CA ILE A 101 -22.13 -6.01 -22.18
C ILE A 101 -21.28 -6.29 -23.42
N ALA A 102 -20.06 -6.83 -23.24
CA ALA A 102 -19.16 -7.16 -24.34
C ALA A 102 -19.70 -8.29 -25.24
N THR A 103 -20.49 -9.23 -24.71
CA THR A 103 -21.13 -10.28 -25.51
C THR A 103 -22.41 -9.82 -26.23
N SER A 104 -23.12 -8.84 -25.67
CA SER A 104 -24.40 -8.35 -26.22
C SER A 104 -24.26 -7.23 -27.25
N SER A 105 -23.16 -6.47 -27.23
CA SER A 105 -22.91 -5.41 -28.22
C SER A 105 -21.44 -5.36 -28.62
N PRO A 106 -21.07 -5.75 -29.86
CA PRO A 106 -19.69 -5.70 -30.33
C PRO A 106 -19.16 -4.27 -30.53
N SER A 107 -20.03 -3.25 -30.49
CA SER A 107 -19.65 -1.83 -30.51
C SER A 107 -19.31 -1.26 -29.13
N ALA A 108 -19.62 -1.97 -28.04
CA ALA A 108 -19.20 -1.56 -26.71
C ALA A 108 -17.70 -1.84 -26.54
N SER A 109 -16.96 -0.88 -25.97
CA SER A 109 -15.53 -1.06 -25.65
C SER A 109 -15.32 -2.37 -24.90
N SER A 110 -14.50 -3.27 -25.44
CA SER A 110 -14.30 -4.61 -24.91
C SER A 110 -13.93 -4.56 -23.42
N ALA A 111 -14.43 -5.52 -22.63
CA ALA A 111 -14.12 -5.62 -21.20
C ALA A 111 -12.60 -5.62 -20.92
N SER A 112 -11.79 -6.09 -21.86
CA SER A 112 -10.33 -6.01 -21.83
C SER A 112 -9.79 -4.58 -21.90
N VAL A 113 -10.34 -3.72 -22.76
CA VAL A 113 -9.91 -2.30 -22.91
C VAL A 113 -10.21 -1.51 -21.64
N LEU A 114 -11.32 -1.83 -20.96
CA LEU A 114 -11.73 -1.18 -19.72
C LEU A 114 -11.05 -1.78 -18.47
N GLY A 115 -10.27 -2.86 -18.62
CA GLY A 115 -9.64 -3.55 -17.49
C GLY A 115 -10.62 -4.32 -16.60
N PHE A 116 -11.75 -4.79 -17.14
CA PHE A 116 -12.77 -5.60 -16.45
C PHE A 116 -12.85 -7.06 -16.94
N GLU A 117 -11.78 -7.55 -17.57
CA GLU A 117 -11.72 -8.92 -18.11
C GLU A 117 -11.58 -10.01 -17.04
N THR A 118 -10.85 -9.73 -15.97
CA THR A 118 -10.60 -10.64 -14.85
C THR A 118 -10.95 -9.94 -13.54
N LEU A 119 -11.19 -10.72 -12.48
CA LEU A 119 -11.44 -10.16 -11.15
C LEU A 119 -10.26 -9.30 -10.64
N THR A 120 -9.03 -9.74 -10.90
CA THR A 120 -7.82 -9.01 -10.48
C THR A 120 -7.67 -7.70 -11.24
N ALA A 121 -7.89 -7.71 -12.57
CA ALA A 121 -7.88 -6.49 -13.37
C ALA A 121 -9.01 -5.53 -12.94
N SER A 122 -10.22 -6.06 -12.72
CA SER A 122 -11.38 -5.29 -12.26
C SER A 122 -11.12 -4.64 -10.90
N PHE A 123 -10.46 -5.35 -9.99
CA PHE A 123 -10.10 -4.85 -8.67
C PHE A 123 -9.07 -3.72 -8.76
N TYR A 124 -8.05 -3.88 -9.61
CA TYR A 124 -7.06 -2.84 -9.86
C TYR A 124 -7.69 -1.58 -10.47
N SER A 125 -8.51 -1.77 -11.51
CA SER A 125 -9.23 -0.67 -12.17
C SER A 125 -10.12 0.08 -11.17
N LEU A 126 -10.93 -0.62 -10.37
CA LEU A 126 -11.77 0.02 -9.34
C LEU A 126 -10.95 0.68 -8.23
N SER A 127 -9.79 0.16 -7.88
CA SER A 127 -8.88 0.80 -6.91
C SER A 127 -8.30 2.12 -7.45
N MET A 128 -8.05 2.22 -8.75
CA MET A 128 -7.65 3.47 -9.40
C MET A 128 -8.83 4.45 -9.51
N LEU A 129 -10.05 3.96 -9.76
CA LEU A 129 -11.26 4.78 -9.77
C LEU A 129 -11.58 5.33 -8.39
N LEU A 130 -11.35 4.53 -7.36
CA LEU A 130 -11.52 4.95 -5.98
C LEU A 130 -10.65 6.16 -5.63
N THR A 131 -9.38 6.14 -6.06
CA THR A 131 -8.46 7.29 -5.90
C THR A 131 -8.70 8.38 -6.93
N SER A 132 -9.74 8.26 -7.77
CA SER A 132 -10.12 9.16 -8.86
C SER A 132 -9.01 9.45 -9.87
N THR A 133 -7.99 8.57 -9.96
CA THR A 133 -6.80 8.82 -10.79
C THR A 133 -7.11 8.67 -12.28
N ASN A 134 -7.97 7.71 -12.65
CA ASN A 134 -8.27 7.36 -14.05
C ASN A 134 -9.78 7.31 -14.35
N PHE A 135 -10.60 8.11 -13.64
CA PHE A 135 -12.06 8.06 -13.79
C PHE A 135 -12.55 8.34 -15.23
N PRO A 136 -12.16 9.44 -15.92
CA PRO A 136 -12.68 9.73 -17.26
C PRO A 136 -12.25 8.68 -18.29
N ASP A 137 -11.04 8.13 -18.17
CA ASP A 137 -10.49 7.18 -19.13
C ASP A 137 -11.19 5.81 -19.08
N VAL A 138 -11.68 5.41 -17.91
CA VAL A 138 -12.42 4.15 -17.75
C VAL A 138 -13.94 4.36 -17.94
N ALA A 139 -14.49 5.47 -17.47
CA ALA A 139 -15.94 5.71 -17.53
C ALA A 139 -16.42 6.15 -18.92
N LEU A 140 -15.62 6.95 -19.66
CA LEU A 140 -16.05 7.53 -20.93
C LEU A 140 -16.22 6.49 -22.06
N PRO A 141 -15.31 5.52 -22.26
CA PRO A 141 -15.50 4.48 -23.27
C PRO A 141 -16.68 3.56 -22.94
N ALA A 142 -16.85 3.23 -21.65
CA ALA A 142 -17.99 2.46 -21.17
C ALA A 142 -19.33 3.18 -21.41
N TYR A 143 -19.38 4.50 -21.18
CA TYR A 143 -20.56 5.33 -21.45
C TYR A 143 -20.90 5.40 -22.94
N LYS A 144 -19.88 5.50 -23.82
CA LYS A 144 -20.08 5.49 -25.28
C LYS A 144 -20.65 4.17 -25.79
N GLY A 145 -20.27 3.05 -25.17
CA GLY A 145 -20.83 1.73 -25.47
C GLY A 145 -22.26 1.54 -24.95
N ASN A 146 -22.50 1.84 -23.67
CA ASN A 146 -23.82 1.78 -23.04
C ASN A 146 -23.99 2.91 -22.01
N ARG A 147 -24.98 3.79 -22.25
CA ARG A 147 -25.24 4.93 -21.36
C ARG A 147 -25.59 4.50 -19.93
N ALA A 148 -26.21 3.33 -19.76
CA ALA A 148 -26.57 2.80 -18.44
C ALA A 148 -25.35 2.42 -17.59
N SER A 149 -24.20 2.12 -18.20
CA SER A 149 -22.96 1.79 -17.48
C SER A 149 -22.45 2.95 -16.61
N MET A 150 -22.82 4.19 -16.90
CA MET A 150 -22.48 5.35 -16.07
C MET A 150 -23.11 5.27 -14.67
N LEU A 151 -24.29 4.65 -14.53
CA LEU A 151 -24.94 4.48 -13.23
C LEU A 151 -24.10 3.63 -12.28
N PHE A 152 -23.43 2.59 -12.80
CA PHE A 152 -22.53 1.76 -12.00
C PHE A 152 -21.38 2.60 -11.42
N PHE A 153 -20.72 3.41 -12.25
CA PHE A 153 -19.60 4.26 -11.81
C PHE A 153 -20.03 5.36 -10.82
N ILE A 154 -21.20 5.98 -11.03
CA ILE A 154 -21.75 6.97 -10.11
C ILE A 154 -22.10 6.33 -8.76
N CYS A 155 -22.76 5.17 -8.76
CA CYS A 155 -23.09 4.44 -7.53
C CYS A 155 -21.84 4.02 -6.76
N PHE A 156 -20.82 3.52 -7.47
CA PHE A 156 -19.53 3.16 -6.90
C PHE A 156 -18.86 4.37 -6.23
N GLN A 157 -18.74 5.49 -6.95
CA GLN A 157 -18.10 6.71 -6.43
C GLN A 157 -18.89 7.30 -5.25
N ALA A 158 -20.22 7.34 -5.35
CA ALA A 158 -21.08 7.85 -4.28
C ALA A 158 -20.94 7.00 -3.01
N ARG A 159 -20.85 5.68 -3.14
CA ARG A 159 -20.67 4.80 -1.98
C ARG A 159 -19.27 4.92 -1.37
N ALA A 160 -18.25 5.13 -2.21
CA ALA A 160 -16.87 5.30 -1.80
C ALA A 160 -16.58 6.65 -1.10
N HIS A 161 -17.29 7.72 -1.47
CA HIS A 161 -17.05 9.07 -0.92
C HIS A 161 -17.85 9.41 0.35
N VAL A 162 -18.88 8.61 0.67
CA VAL A 162 -19.81 8.85 1.79
C VAL A 162 -19.38 8.11 3.07
N THR A 163 -18.35 7.27 3.01
CA THR A 163 -17.71 6.61 4.17
C THR A 163 -16.42 7.30 4.53
#